data_AF-A0A832DQU2-F1
#
_entry.id   AF-A0A832DQU2-F1
#
_cell.length_a   1.000
_cell.length_b   1.000
_cell.length_c   1.000
_cell.angle_alpha   90.00
_cell.angle_beta   90.00
_cell.angle_gamma   90.00
#
_symmetry.space_group_name_H-M   'P 1'
#
loop_
_entity.id
_entity.type
_entity.pdbx_description
1 polymer ?
#
loop_
_entity_poly.entity_id
_entity_poly.type
_entity_poly.pdbx_seq_one_letter_code
_entity_poly.pdbx_strand_id
1 'polypeptide(L)' 'MLPSELFTLEGLWFLLAGVFLVGYALTDGFDLGTGIFHLFTKDEKERMAMMDSIAPVW' A
#
# COMPACT_ATOMS: atom_id res chain seq x y z
N MET A 1 18.61 -20.91 -6.28
CA MET A 1 19.63 -19.86 -6.45
C MET A 1 18.96 -18.72 -7.20
N LEU A 2 19.06 -17.48 -6.73
CA LEU A 2 18.50 -16.33 -7.45
C LEU A 2 19.26 -16.12 -8.78
N PRO A 3 18.60 -15.66 -9.86
CA PRO A 3 19.28 -15.34 -11.11
C PRO A 3 20.42 -14.37 -10.88
N SER A 4 21.59 -14.63 -11.49
CA SER A 4 22.76 -13.76 -11.40
C SER A 4 22.48 -12.34 -11.90
N GLU A 5 21.57 -12.22 -12.87
CA GLU A 5 21.09 -10.96 -13.45
C GLU A 5 20.44 -10.01 -12.43
N LEU A 6 20.09 -10.48 -11.23
CA LEU A 6 19.57 -9.62 -10.16
C LEU A 6 20.68 -8.89 -9.39
N PHE A 7 21.94 -9.31 -9.51
CA PHE A 7 23.09 -8.70 -8.84
C PHE A 7 23.84 -7.69 -9.70
N THR A 8 23.31 -7.36 -10.88
CA THR A 8 23.77 -6.24 -11.71
C THR A 8 23.13 -4.92 -11.26
N LEU A 9 23.60 -3.78 -11.76
CA LEU A 9 23.04 -2.48 -11.38
C LEU A 9 21.58 -2.36 -11.84
N GLU A 10 21.28 -2.80 -13.07
CA GLU A 10 19.93 -2.82 -13.62
C GLU A 10 19.02 -3.80 -12.87
N GLY A 11 19.52 -4.99 -12.51
CA GLY A 11 18.77 -5.97 -11.72
C GLY A 11 18.42 -5.45 -10.33
N LEU A 12 19.38 -4.77 -9.68
CA LEU A 12 19.17 -4.16 -8.36
C LEU A 12 18.13 -3.04 -8.43
N TRP A 13 18.20 -2.16 -9.44
CA TRP A 13 17.19 -1.11 -9.63
C TRP A 13 15.81 -1.67 -9.94
N PHE A 14 15.73 -2.75 -10.74
CA PHE A 14 14.46 -3.43 -10.99
C PHE A 14 13.85 -3.99 -9.70
N LEU A 15 14.65 -4.67 -8.87
CA LEU A 15 14.19 -5.16 -7.56
C LEU A 15 13.76 -4.02 -6.65
N LEU A 16 14.53 -2.93 -6.58
CA LEU A 16 14.21 -1.78 -5.76
C LEU A 16 12.89 -1.12 -6.21
N ALA A 17 12.67 -0.98 -7.52
CA ALA A 17 11.41 -0.50 -8.07
C ALA A 17 10.25 -1.44 -7.71
N GLY A 18 10.44 -2.75 -7.81
CA GLY A 18 9.46 -3.74 -7.37
C GLY A 18 9.13 -3.62 -5.88
N VAL A 19 10.13 -3.45 -5.03
CA VAL A 19 9.96 -3.23 -3.58
C VAL A 19 9.15 -1.96 -3.31
N PHE A 20 9.48 -0.84 -3.98
CA PHE A 20 8.71 0.40 -3.82
C PHE A 20 7.29 0.29 -4.34
N LEU A 21 7.07 -0.39 -5.48
CA LEU A 21 5.72 -0.62 -6.01
C LEU A 21 4.88 -1.50 -5.09
N VAL A 22 5.46 -2.57 -4.53
CA VAL A 22 4.77 -3.41 -3.55
C VAL A 22 4.51 -2.64 -2.26
N GLY A 23 5.50 -1.90 -1.76
CA GLY A 23 5.34 -1.05 -0.59
C GLY A 23 4.20 -0.05 -0.77
N TYR A 24 4.19 0.68 -1.89
CA TYR A 24 3.13 1.60 -2.27
C TYR A 24 1.77 0.91 -2.37
N ALA A 25 1.68 -0.23 -3.07
CA ALA A 25 0.43 -0.97 -3.20
C ALA A 25 -0.10 -1.49 -1.86
N LEU A 26 0.77 -1.76 -0.89
CA LEU A 26 0.37 -2.16 0.46
C LEU A 26 -0.10 -0.97 1.30
N THR A 27 0.65 0.13 1.33
CA THR A 27 0.30 1.32 2.14
C THR A 27 -0.90 2.03 1.55
N ASP A 28 -0.81 2.47 0.30
CA ASP A 28 -1.89 3.21 -0.38
C ASP A 28 -3.08 2.29 -0.69
N GLY A 29 -2.84 0.98 -0.84
CA GLY A 29 -3.93 0.01 -1.00
C GLY A 29 -4.78 -0.16 0.27
N PHE A 30 -4.18 -0.07 1.46
CA PHE A 30 -4.93 -0.06 2.73
C PHE A 30 -5.80 1.19 2.86
N ASP A 31 -5.20 2.34 2.55
CA ASP A 31 -5.80 3.67 2.53
C ASP A 31 -7.01 3.72 1.58
N LEU A 32 -6.80 3.41 0.29
CA LEU A 32 -7.86 3.38 -0.72
C LEU A 32 -8.90 2.29 -0.45
N GLY A 33 -8.48 1.11 0.03
CA GLY A 33 -9.39 0.04 0.41
C GLY A 33 -10.34 0.44 1.54
N THR A 34 -9.81 1.12 2.57
CA THR A 34 -10.62 1.69 3.66
C THR A 34 -11.55 2.78 3.13
N GLY A 35 -11.09 3.63 2.20
CA GLY A 35 -11.91 4.60 1.50
C GLY A 35 -13.09 3.97 0.75
N ILE A 36 -12.89 2.83 0.08
CA ILE A 36 -13.96 2.08 -0.59
C ILE A 36 -15.02 1.62 0.42
N PHE A 37 -14.60 1.01 1.54
CA PHE A 37 -15.56 0.60 2.58
C PHE A 37 -16.31 1.79 3.19
N HIS A 38 -15.61 2.90 3.44
CA HIS A 38 -16.21 4.13 3.98
C HIS A 38 -17.36 4.67 3.12
N LEU A 39 -17.34 4.50 1.79
CA LEU A 39 -18.43 4.91 0.90
C LEU A 39 -19.74 4.12 1.11
N PHE A 40 -19.65 2.87 1.57
CA PHE A 40 -20.79 1.97 1.72
C PHE A 40 -21.24 1.80 3.18
N THR A 41 -20.39 2.16 4.14
CA THR A 41 -20.73 2.17 5.56
C THR A 41 -21.75 3.26 5.87
N LYS A 42 -22.85 2.89 6.54
CA LYS A 42 -23.95 3.81 6.87
C LYS A 42 -23.84 4.40 8.28
N ASP A 43 -23.22 3.67 9.21
CA ASP A 43 -23.05 4.13 10.58
C ASP A 43 -21.91 5.14 10.68
N GLU A 44 -22.20 6.31 11.25
CA GLU A 44 -21.25 7.42 11.32
C GLU A 44 -20.07 7.11 12.26
N LYS A 45 -20.29 6.35 13.35
CA LYS A 45 -19.20 6.00 14.26
C LYS A 45 -18.23 5.04 13.60
N GLU A 46 -18.73 4.08 12.84
CA GLU A 46 -17.90 3.17 12.04
C GLU A 46 -17.13 3.94 10.96
N ARG A 47 -17.76 4.91 10.28
CA ARG A 47 -17.10 5.78 9.29
C ARG A 47 -15.98 6.61 9.90
N MET A 48 -16.20 7.20 11.09
CA MET A 48 -15.16 7.95 11.81
C MET A 48 -14.03 7.03 12.24
N ALA A 49 -14.32 5.85 12.80
CA ALA A 49 -13.29 4.88 13.18
C ALA A 49 -12.43 4.44 11.99
N MET A 50 -13.03 4.29 10.80
CA MET A 50 -12.28 4.02 9.56
C MET A 50 -11.34 5.19 9.21
N MET A 51 -11.80 6.43 9.30
CA MET A 51 -10.97 7.62 9.04
C MET A 51 -9.83 7.77 10.06
N ASP A 52 -10.11 7.55 11.34
CA ASP A 52 -9.10 7.60 12.41
C ASP A 52 -8.00 6.54 12.21
N SER A 53 -8.32 5.42 11.55
CA SER A 53 -7.35 4.36 11.26
C SER A 53 -6.36 4.68 10.14
N ILE A 54 -6.71 5.57 9.21
CA ILE A 54 -5.85 5.98 8.08
C ILE A 54 -5.20 7.36 8.30
N ALA A 55 -5.86 8.26 9.05
CA ALA A 55 -5.42 9.64 9.24
C ALA A 55 -3.96 9.88 9.69
N PRO A 56 -3.33 9.04 10.53
CA PRO A 56 -1.94 9.28 10.95
C PRO A 56 -0.89 8.82 9.93
N VAL A 57 -1.28 8.07 8.89
CA VAL A 57 -0.34 7.42 7.95
C VAL A 57 -0.56 7.79 6.49
N TRP A 58 -1.79 8.13 6.08
CA TRP A 58 -2.11 8.63 4.75
C TRP A 58 -1.37 9.94 4.45
#